data_AF-A0A7X1IK13-F1
#
_entry.id   AF-A0A7X1IK13-F1
#
_cell.length_a   1.000
_cell.length_b   1.000
_cell.length_c   1.000
_cell.angle_alpha   90.00
_cell.angle_beta   90.00
_cell.angle_gamma   90.00
#
_symmetry.space_group_name_H-M   'P 1'
#
loop_
_entity.id
_entity.type
_entity.pdbx_description
1 polymer ?
#
loop_
_entity_poly.entity_id
_entity_poly.type
_entity_poly.pdbx_seq_one_letter_code
_entity_poly.pdbx_strand_id
1 'polypeptide(L)'
;MPGMNPNEVRVAGTGRVLIAKVGTDAPADTTTDWSANWRDLGYTTTDGVKFGRKGKTAVVDTWQSLSPARTIFTEHELTLKFSMLQLNRDTLPFFFNGGDTAETAAGSGVFKYEIQADPGEDERALGLEFSDGAEIRYRLVVPRGLVTVNDDVDFNRKGAVKLGVTFTAMSAKHGAPLATWLMKDKAYAAASPK
;
A
#
# COMPACT_ATOMS: atom_id res chain seq x y z
N MET A 1 7.57 -22.89 20.09
CA MET A 1 8.74 -22.72 19.21
C MET A 1 8.26 -22.80 17.78
N PRO A 2 8.71 -21.92 16.88
CA PRO A 2 8.45 -22.10 15.45
C PRO A 2 9.16 -23.39 15.01
N GLY A 3 8.36 -24.42 14.72
CA GLY A 3 8.83 -25.68 14.14
C GLY A 3 8.68 -25.67 12.62
N MET A 4 9.09 -26.73 11.94
CA MET A 4 8.81 -26.90 10.51
C MET A 4 7.32 -27.23 10.34
N ASN A 5 6.50 -26.21 10.06
CA ASN A 5 5.07 -26.36 9.83
C ASN A 5 4.71 -25.88 8.42
N PRO A 6 4.50 -26.79 7.45
CA PRO A 6 4.08 -26.41 6.09
C PRO A 6 2.77 -25.63 6.05
N ASN A 7 1.89 -25.80 7.06
CA ASN A 7 0.64 -25.07 7.16
C ASN A 7 0.83 -23.61 7.59
N GLU A 8 2.05 -23.11 7.79
CA GLU A 8 2.36 -21.69 8.02
C GLU A 8 2.97 -21.01 6.78
N VAL A 9 3.18 -21.76 5.70
CA VAL A 9 3.60 -21.19 4.40
C VAL A 9 2.37 -20.59 3.72
N ARG A 10 2.43 -19.31 3.36
CA ARG A 10 1.32 -18.57 2.78
C ARG A 10 1.60 -18.17 1.34
N VAL A 11 0.57 -18.30 0.50
CA VAL A 11 0.56 -17.77 -0.87
C VAL A 11 -0.54 -16.73 -0.96
N ALA A 12 -0.16 -15.51 -1.34
CA ALA A 12 -1.14 -14.46 -1.64
C ALA A 12 -1.81 -14.77 -2.99
N GLY A 13 -2.78 -15.68 -2.98
CA GLY A 13 -3.41 -16.21 -4.18
C GLY A 13 -4.20 -15.16 -4.96
N THR A 14 -5.30 -14.66 -4.37
CA THR A 14 -6.07 -13.54 -4.93
C THR A 14 -6.10 -12.41 -3.92
N GLY A 15 -5.85 -11.20 -4.41
CA GLY A 15 -5.87 -10.00 -3.60
C GLY A 15 -6.38 -8.77 -4.35
N ARG A 16 -6.65 -7.73 -3.59
CA ARG A 16 -7.13 -6.43 -4.06
C ARG A 16 -6.43 -5.31 -3.32
N VAL A 17 -6.30 -4.16 -4.00
CA VAL A 17 -5.74 -2.94 -3.43
C VAL A 17 -6.84 -1.89 -3.45
N LEU A 18 -7.14 -1.32 -2.29
CA LEU A 18 -8.17 -0.30 -2.14
C LEU A 18 -7.55 1.01 -1.65
N ILE A 19 -8.17 2.12 -2.03
CA ILE A 19 -7.83 3.46 -1.54
C ILE A 19 -9.04 4.13 -0.90
N ALA A 20 -8.80 4.99 0.07
CA ALA A 20 -9.82 5.85 0.66
C ALA A 20 -9.21 7.19 1.07
N LYS A 21 -10.08 8.14 1.44
CA LYS A 21 -9.63 9.38 2.08
C LYS A 21 -8.99 9.06 3.43
N VAL A 22 -7.95 9.81 3.80
CA VAL A 22 -7.34 9.71 5.15
C VAL A 22 -8.39 9.88 6.23
N GLY A 23 -8.33 9.02 7.25
CA GLY A 23 -9.30 9.00 8.35
C GLY A 23 -10.59 8.23 8.06
N THR A 24 -10.73 7.61 6.87
CA THR A 24 -11.82 6.66 6.63
C THR A 24 -11.59 5.40 7.47
N ASP A 25 -12.61 4.98 8.20
CA ASP A 25 -12.54 3.76 9.00
C ASP A 25 -12.36 2.53 8.11
N ALA A 26 -11.32 1.75 8.39
CA ALA A 26 -11.11 0.43 7.81
C ALA A 26 -11.88 -0.62 8.64
N PRO A 27 -12.30 -1.74 8.03
CA PRO A 27 -12.88 -2.84 8.79
C PRO A 27 -11.96 -3.30 9.93
N ALA A 28 -12.52 -3.54 11.11
CA ALA A 28 -11.76 -3.98 12.30
C ALA A 28 -11.43 -5.49 12.29
N ASP A 29 -12.01 -6.24 11.35
CA ASP A 29 -11.84 -7.68 11.20
C ASP A 29 -11.65 -8.04 9.71
N THR A 30 -11.61 -9.33 9.37
CA THR A 30 -11.42 -9.81 7.99
C THR A 30 -12.70 -10.33 7.32
N THR A 31 -13.80 -10.38 8.06
CA THR A 31 -15.12 -10.88 7.62
C THR A 31 -16.05 -9.78 7.14
N THR A 32 -16.00 -8.61 7.79
CA THR A 32 -16.72 -7.39 7.42
C THR A 32 -16.14 -6.88 6.11
N ASP A 33 -16.97 -6.63 5.10
CA ASP A 33 -16.47 -6.09 3.83
C ASP A 33 -16.02 -4.63 3.97
N TRP A 34 -15.25 -4.15 3.01
CA TRP A 34 -14.86 -2.74 2.97
C TRP A 34 -16.08 -1.87 2.71
N SER A 35 -16.14 -0.70 3.37
CA SER A 35 -17.24 0.24 3.13
C SER A 35 -17.15 0.83 1.72
N ALA A 36 -18.26 1.37 1.21
CA ALA A 36 -18.31 2.00 -0.12
C ALA A 36 -17.39 3.23 -0.27
N ASN A 37 -16.78 3.71 0.82
CA ASN A 37 -15.80 4.80 0.80
C ASN A 37 -14.38 4.30 0.45
N TRP A 38 -14.17 2.98 0.44
CA TRP A 38 -12.97 2.35 -0.09
C TRP A 38 -13.18 1.97 -1.55
N ARG A 39 -12.36 2.53 -2.43
CA ARG A 39 -12.39 2.28 -3.88
C ARG A 39 -11.36 1.23 -4.22
N ASP A 40 -11.79 0.17 -4.89
CA ASP A 40 -10.89 -0.87 -5.40
C ASP A 40 -10.18 -0.36 -6.66
N LEU A 41 -8.85 -0.42 -6.67
CA LEU A 41 -8.01 -0.05 -7.81
C LEU A 41 -8.04 -1.12 -8.91
N GLY A 42 -8.57 -2.29 -8.60
CA GLY A 42 -8.80 -3.37 -9.53
C GLY A 42 -7.56 -4.20 -9.81
N TYR A 43 -7.38 -4.63 -11.06
CA TYR A 43 -6.30 -5.53 -11.43
C TYR A 43 -4.93 -4.88 -11.29
N THR A 44 -4.06 -5.54 -10.50
CA THR A 44 -2.63 -5.29 -10.45
C THR A 44 -1.87 -6.28 -11.33
N THR A 45 -0.59 -6.01 -11.60
CA THR A 45 0.28 -6.97 -12.29
C THR A 45 0.45 -8.26 -11.48
N THR A 46 0.93 -9.31 -12.15
CA THR A 46 1.24 -10.61 -11.54
C THR A 46 2.36 -10.55 -10.51
N ASP A 47 3.11 -9.44 -10.45
CA ASP A 47 4.13 -9.21 -9.42
C ASP A 47 3.51 -8.89 -8.04
N GLY A 48 2.20 -8.64 -7.99
CA GLY A 48 1.46 -8.34 -6.78
C GLY A 48 1.89 -7.03 -6.12
N VAL A 49 1.90 -7.02 -4.79
CA VAL A 49 2.30 -5.86 -3.97
C VAL A 49 3.58 -6.19 -3.21
N LYS A 50 4.60 -5.35 -3.38
CA LYS A 50 5.87 -5.44 -2.66
C LYS A 50 5.82 -4.54 -1.44
N PHE A 51 5.94 -5.12 -0.26
CA PHE A 51 6.06 -4.40 0.99
C PHE A 51 7.55 -4.12 1.29
N GLY A 52 7.92 -2.85 1.31
CA GLY A 52 9.27 -2.39 1.61
C GLY A 52 9.37 -1.80 3.01
N ARG A 53 10.50 -2.05 3.67
CA ARG A 53 10.88 -1.36 4.91
C ARG A 53 12.31 -0.87 4.78
N LYS A 54 12.52 0.42 5.00
CA LYS A 54 13.85 1.04 4.99
C LYS A 54 14.09 1.75 6.32
N GLY A 55 15.31 1.65 6.84
CA GLY A 55 15.74 2.40 8.01
C GLY A 55 17.08 3.05 7.74
N LYS A 56 17.30 4.22 8.34
CA LYS A 56 18.64 4.82 8.40
C LYS A 56 19.07 4.96 9.85
N THR A 57 20.37 4.76 10.06
CA THR A 57 21.02 4.94 11.35
C THR A 57 22.19 5.89 11.21
N ALA A 58 22.27 6.87 12.10
CA ALA A 58 23.48 7.65 12.32
C ALA A 58 24.33 6.97 13.40
N VAL A 59 25.64 6.87 13.16
CA VAL A 59 26.60 6.42 14.17
C VAL A 59 27.24 7.65 14.82
N VAL A 60 27.42 7.59 16.12
CA VAL A 60 28.17 8.57 16.90
C VAL A 60 29.50 7.94 17.25
N ASP A 61 30.53 8.38 16.54
CA ASP A 61 31.90 7.95 16.79
C ASP A 61 32.53 8.72 17.94
N THR A 62 33.60 8.17 18.51
CA THR A 62 34.39 8.84 19.54
C THR A 62 35.84 8.88 19.12
N TRP A 63 36.59 9.89 19.57
CA TRP A 63 38.02 9.93 19.32
C TRP A 63 38.76 8.80 20.07
N GLN A 64 38.27 8.41 21.24
CA GLN A 64 38.92 7.42 22.10
C GLN A 64 38.81 5.98 21.59
N SER A 65 37.94 5.71 20.61
CA SER A 65 37.67 4.37 20.11
C SER A 65 37.44 4.38 18.61
N LEU A 66 38.02 3.42 17.91
CA LEU A 66 37.76 3.18 16.49
C LEU A 66 36.37 2.56 16.23
N SER A 67 35.65 2.17 17.29
CA SER A 67 34.29 1.66 17.20
C SER A 67 33.26 2.73 17.61
N PRO A 68 32.08 2.77 16.97
CA PRO A 68 31.06 3.77 17.28
C PRO A 68 30.57 3.62 18.71
N ALA A 69 30.43 4.74 19.42
CA ALA A 69 29.96 4.76 20.80
C ALA A 69 28.43 4.64 20.89
N ARG A 70 27.69 5.05 19.86
CA ARG A 70 26.23 4.93 19.80
C ARG A 70 25.72 4.84 18.37
N THR A 71 24.63 4.11 18.18
CA THR A 71 23.83 4.13 16.95
C THR A 71 22.47 4.76 17.24
N ILE A 72 22.03 5.68 16.39
CA ILE A 72 20.77 6.42 16.49
C ILE A 72 19.95 6.13 15.23
N PHE A 73 18.72 5.65 15.37
CA PHE A 73 17.79 5.53 14.24
C PHE A 73 17.30 6.91 13.83
N THR A 74 17.54 7.30 12.58
CA THR A 74 17.20 8.62 12.05
C THR A 74 15.96 8.59 11.16
N GLU A 75 15.74 7.48 10.47
CA GLU A 75 14.59 7.32 9.57
C GLU A 75 14.05 5.89 9.66
N HIS A 76 12.73 5.79 9.53
CA HIS A 76 12.03 4.52 9.33
C HIS A 76 10.90 4.74 8.33
N GLU A 77 11.00 4.08 7.18
CA GLU A 77 10.09 4.21 6.06
C GLU A 77 9.45 2.85 5.75
N LEU A 78 8.15 2.89 5.48
CA LEU A 78 7.36 1.73 5.06
C LEU A 78 6.72 2.07 3.72
N THR A 79 6.90 1.20 2.73
CA THR A 79 6.41 1.42 1.37
C THR A 79 5.64 0.22 0.84
N LEU A 80 4.68 0.49 -0.04
CA LEU A 80 4.01 -0.52 -0.84
C LEU A 80 4.20 -0.17 -2.31
N LYS A 81 4.87 -1.04 -3.06
CA LYS A 81 5.07 -0.89 -4.50
C LYS A 81 4.20 -1.88 -5.26
N PHE A 82 3.41 -1.38 -6.21
CA PHE A 82 2.54 -2.19 -7.07
C PHE A 82 2.28 -1.47 -8.39
N SER A 83 1.78 -2.21 -9.38
CA SER A 83 1.43 -1.66 -10.69
C SER A 83 -0.01 -1.98 -11.04
N MET A 84 -0.80 -0.96 -11.32
CA MET A 84 -2.20 -1.09 -11.74
C MET A 84 -2.27 -1.31 -13.26
N LEU A 85 -3.22 -2.14 -13.69
CA LEU A 85 -3.48 -2.45 -15.10
C LEU A 85 -4.76 -1.78 -15.64
N GLN A 86 -5.63 -1.29 -14.76
CA GLN A 86 -6.88 -0.65 -15.15
C GLN A 86 -6.71 0.86 -15.27
N LEU A 87 -7.24 1.42 -16.35
CA LEU A 87 -7.43 2.86 -16.52
C LEU A 87 -8.90 3.17 -16.21
N ASN A 88 -9.15 3.80 -15.06
CA ASN A 88 -10.49 4.18 -14.62
C ASN A 88 -10.44 5.52 -13.86
N ARG A 89 -11.61 5.95 -13.36
CA ARG A 89 -11.76 7.24 -12.67
C ARG A 89 -10.98 7.34 -11.36
N ASP A 90 -10.59 6.22 -10.75
CA ASP A 90 -9.85 6.19 -9.49
C ASP A 90 -8.34 6.02 -9.73
N THR A 91 -7.94 5.17 -10.69
CA THR A 91 -6.52 4.83 -10.92
C THR A 91 -5.73 5.96 -11.56
N LEU A 92 -6.34 6.74 -12.46
CA LEU A 92 -5.68 7.89 -13.09
C LEU A 92 -5.39 9.01 -12.08
N PRO A 93 -6.39 9.52 -11.31
CA PRO A 93 -6.11 10.48 -10.25
C PRO A 93 -5.15 9.95 -9.20
N PHE A 94 -5.27 8.68 -8.80
CA PHE A 94 -4.36 8.10 -7.82
C PHE A 94 -2.90 8.04 -8.32
N PHE A 95 -2.69 7.72 -9.60
CA PHE A 95 -1.35 7.71 -10.18
C PHE A 95 -0.78 9.13 -10.32
N PHE A 96 -1.56 10.10 -10.76
CA PHE A 96 -1.08 11.47 -11.01
C PHE A 96 -1.27 12.43 -9.82
N ASN A 97 -1.46 11.89 -8.61
CA ASN A 97 -1.60 12.66 -7.36
C ASN A 97 -2.76 13.66 -7.35
N GLY A 98 -3.93 13.28 -7.85
CA GLY A 98 -5.17 14.03 -7.70
C GLY A 98 -5.87 14.37 -9.02
N GLY A 99 -6.76 15.36 -8.96
CA GLY A 99 -7.68 15.69 -10.05
C GLY A 99 -8.89 14.75 -10.10
N ASP A 100 -9.75 14.97 -11.10
CA ASP A 100 -10.96 14.17 -11.31
C ASP A 100 -11.20 14.00 -12.81
N THR A 101 -11.88 12.89 -13.16
CA THR A 101 -12.26 12.60 -14.55
C THR A 101 -13.67 13.09 -14.80
N ALA A 102 -13.82 14.13 -15.64
CA ALA A 102 -15.11 14.72 -15.98
C ALA A 102 -15.50 14.40 -17.43
N GLU A 103 -16.80 14.38 -17.72
CA GLU A 103 -17.27 14.31 -19.10
C GLU A 103 -17.03 15.65 -19.80
N THR A 104 -16.64 15.64 -21.09
CA THR A 104 -16.35 16.87 -21.83
C THR A 104 -17.58 17.72 -22.12
N ALA A 105 -18.73 17.08 -22.24
CA ALA A 105 -20.06 17.68 -22.34
C ALA A 105 -21.09 16.62 -21.93
N ALA A 106 -22.23 17.05 -21.38
CA ALA A 106 -23.24 16.10 -20.89
C ALA A 106 -23.69 15.13 -22.00
N GLY A 107 -23.49 13.84 -21.79
CA GLY A 107 -23.87 12.77 -22.71
C GLY A 107 -22.95 12.62 -23.94
N SER A 108 -21.75 13.20 -23.94
CA SER A 108 -20.78 13.04 -25.04
C SER A 108 -20.16 11.64 -25.07
N GLY A 109 -20.13 10.93 -23.94
CA GLY A 109 -19.40 9.68 -23.78
C GLY A 109 -17.86 9.86 -23.81
N VAL A 110 -17.38 11.10 -23.88
CA VAL A 110 -15.95 11.44 -23.91
C VAL A 110 -15.56 12.03 -22.57
N PHE A 111 -14.58 11.42 -21.93
CA PHE A 111 -14.07 11.85 -20.62
C PHE A 111 -12.72 12.53 -20.74
N LYS A 112 -12.52 13.56 -19.93
CA LYS A 112 -11.30 14.33 -19.82
C LYS A 112 -10.76 14.21 -18.40
N TYR A 113 -9.48 13.92 -18.32
CA TYR A 113 -8.69 14.04 -17.10
C TYR A 113 -7.53 14.99 -17.41
N GLU A 114 -7.38 16.02 -16.58
CA GLU A 114 -6.33 17.01 -16.75
C GLU A 114 -5.27 16.81 -15.67
N ILE A 115 -4.07 16.42 -16.11
CA ILE A 115 -2.91 16.34 -15.23
C ILE A 115 -2.58 17.76 -14.77
N GLN A 116 -2.59 17.96 -13.45
CA GLN A 116 -2.32 19.27 -12.87
C GLN A 116 -0.82 19.56 -12.93
N ALA A 117 -0.46 20.82 -13.20
CA ALA A 117 0.93 21.27 -13.18
C ALA A 117 1.52 21.23 -11.76
N ASP A 118 0.67 21.46 -10.76
CA ASP A 118 0.99 21.32 -9.34
C ASP A 118 -0.13 20.49 -8.67
N PRO A 119 0.02 19.16 -8.64
CA PRO A 119 -1.01 18.27 -8.09
C PRO A 119 -1.13 18.34 -6.55
N GLY A 120 -0.16 18.95 -5.87
CA GLY A 120 -0.10 18.96 -4.40
C GLY A 120 0.13 17.58 -3.79
N GLU A 121 -0.08 17.48 -2.47
CA GLU A 121 0.04 16.23 -1.73
C GLU A 121 -1.30 15.47 -1.70
N ASP A 122 -1.36 14.33 -2.39
CA ASP A 122 -2.55 13.49 -2.41
C ASP A 122 -2.52 12.42 -1.32
N GLU A 123 -2.79 12.82 -0.09
CA GLU A 123 -2.81 11.87 1.02
C GLU A 123 -4.02 10.95 0.95
N ARG A 124 -3.77 9.65 1.12
CA ARG A 124 -4.78 8.58 1.09
C ARG A 124 -4.56 7.58 2.20
N ALA A 125 -5.59 6.81 2.49
CA ALA A 125 -5.48 5.53 3.18
C ALA A 125 -5.41 4.41 2.14
N LEU A 126 -4.59 3.38 2.39
CA LEU A 126 -4.39 2.24 1.49
C LEU A 126 -4.75 0.94 2.21
N GLY A 127 -5.55 0.10 1.55
CA GLY A 127 -5.91 -1.23 2.00
C GLY A 127 -5.35 -2.27 1.04
N LEU A 128 -4.63 -3.25 1.55
CA LEU A 128 -4.25 -4.46 0.82
C LEU A 128 -4.97 -5.63 1.45
N GLU A 129 -5.70 -6.41 0.66
CA GLU A 129 -6.34 -7.64 1.10
C GLU A 129 -5.88 -8.79 0.21
N PHE A 130 -5.57 -9.94 0.81
CA PHE A 130 -5.38 -11.18 0.06
C PHE A 130 -5.90 -12.39 0.84
N SER A 131 -6.14 -13.46 0.09
CA SER A 131 -6.61 -14.75 0.61
C SER A 131 -5.70 -15.89 0.17
N ASP A 132 -5.61 -16.90 1.02
CA ASP A 132 -4.92 -18.16 0.76
C ASP A 132 -5.91 -19.31 0.99
N GLY A 133 -6.51 -19.80 -0.09
CA GLY A 133 -7.69 -20.67 -0.01
C GLY A 133 -8.91 -19.98 0.61
N ALA A 134 -9.87 -20.78 1.09
CA ALA A 134 -11.16 -20.27 1.55
C ALA A 134 -11.18 -19.76 3.00
N GLU A 135 -10.29 -20.28 3.86
CA GLU A 135 -10.33 -19.99 5.29
C GLU A 135 -9.39 -18.87 5.73
N ILE A 136 -8.33 -18.60 4.97
CA ILE A 136 -7.24 -17.70 5.36
C ILE A 136 -7.39 -16.36 4.64
N ARG A 137 -7.40 -15.27 5.41
CA ARG A 137 -7.49 -13.91 4.89
C ARG A 137 -6.59 -12.96 5.67
N TYR A 138 -5.87 -12.13 4.93
CA TYR A 138 -5.02 -11.09 5.45
C TYR A 138 -5.49 -9.73 4.93
N ARG A 139 -5.43 -8.73 5.81
CA ARG A 139 -5.56 -7.32 5.46
C ARG A 139 -4.39 -6.55 6.03
N LEU A 140 -3.85 -5.66 5.22
CA LEU A 140 -2.90 -4.65 5.64
C LEU A 140 -3.54 -3.29 5.38
N VAL A 141 -3.66 -2.48 6.43
CA VAL A 141 -4.24 -1.14 6.36
C VAL A 141 -3.17 -0.12 6.67
N VAL A 142 -2.91 0.79 5.74
CA VAL A 142 -2.12 2.00 5.95
C VAL A 142 -3.09 3.17 6.10
N PRO A 143 -3.24 3.75 7.31
CA PRO A 143 -4.26 4.78 7.57
C PRO A 143 -3.96 6.12 6.91
N ARG A 144 -2.68 6.39 6.59
CA ARG A 144 -2.22 7.61 5.93
C ARG A 144 -0.93 7.34 5.16
N GLY A 145 -0.86 7.84 3.94
CA GLY A 145 0.34 7.83 3.11
C GLY A 145 0.07 8.58 1.81
N LEU A 146 1.06 8.64 0.93
CA LEU A 146 0.96 9.25 -0.39
C LEU A 146 1.84 8.51 -1.38
N VAL A 147 1.58 8.69 -2.67
CA VAL A 147 2.45 8.16 -3.74
C VAL A 147 3.69 9.05 -3.83
N THR A 148 4.86 8.47 -3.55
CA THR A 148 6.15 9.17 -3.55
C THR A 148 6.93 8.97 -4.83
N VAL A 149 6.67 7.87 -5.54
CA VAL A 149 7.33 7.55 -6.81
C VAL A 149 6.32 6.96 -7.77
N ASN A 150 6.34 7.50 -8.99
CA ASN A 150 5.64 6.97 -10.14
C ASN A 150 6.66 6.36 -11.09
N ASP A 151 6.43 5.13 -11.53
CA ASP A 151 7.21 4.52 -12.60
C ASP A 151 6.78 5.11 -13.96
N ASP A 152 7.67 5.08 -14.96
CA ASP A 152 7.34 5.50 -16.32
C ASP A 152 6.20 4.66 -16.91
N VAL A 153 5.33 5.32 -17.69
CA VAL A 153 4.20 4.66 -18.36
C VAL A 153 4.54 4.38 -19.82
N ASP A 154 4.74 3.11 -20.14
CA ASP A 154 5.02 2.67 -21.50
C ASP A 154 3.74 2.46 -22.32
N PHE A 155 3.66 3.14 -23.47
CA PHE A 155 2.65 2.88 -24.50
C PHE A 155 3.29 2.13 -25.67
N ASN A 156 3.09 0.81 -25.72
CA ASN A 156 3.65 -0.03 -26.76
C ASN A 156 2.66 -1.14 -27.18
N ARG A 157 2.98 -1.84 -28.28
CA ARG A 157 2.14 -2.93 -28.81
C ARG A 157 2.37 -4.29 -28.13
N LYS A 158 3.36 -4.40 -27.25
CA LYS A 158 3.86 -5.67 -26.70
C LYS A 158 3.37 -5.95 -25.28
N GLY A 159 2.84 -4.95 -24.58
CA GLY A 159 2.40 -5.09 -23.20
C GLY A 159 1.19 -4.23 -22.89
N ALA A 160 0.52 -4.56 -21.79
CA ALA A 160 -0.51 -3.71 -21.20
C ALA A 160 0.12 -2.42 -20.64
N VAL A 161 -0.65 -1.34 -20.64
CA VAL A 161 -0.30 -0.10 -19.95
C VAL A 161 -0.23 -0.39 -18.45
N LYS A 162 0.86 0.02 -17.80
CA LYS A 162 1.09 -0.19 -16.37
C LYS A 162 1.25 1.14 -15.67
N LEU A 163 0.48 1.34 -14.61
CA LEU A 163 0.60 2.48 -13.72
C LEU A 163 1.31 2.03 -12.44
N GLY A 164 2.64 2.10 -12.44
CA GLY A 164 3.48 1.69 -11.31
C GLY A 164 3.61 2.78 -10.26
N VAL A 165 3.28 2.47 -9.00
CA VAL A 165 3.36 3.42 -7.90
C VAL A 165 4.15 2.84 -6.73
N THR A 166 4.86 3.72 -6.01
CA THR A 166 5.36 3.47 -4.67
C THR A 166 4.60 4.35 -3.70
N PHE A 167 3.81 3.73 -2.84
CA PHE A 167 3.05 4.39 -1.80
C PHE A 167 3.83 4.34 -0.49
N THR A 168 4.14 5.50 0.09
CA THR A 168 4.89 5.60 1.35
C THR A 168 3.93 5.91 2.49
N ALA A 169 3.98 5.08 3.55
CA ALA A 169 3.16 5.27 4.73
C ALA A 169 3.68 6.43 5.59
N MET A 170 2.75 7.20 6.14
CA MET A 170 3.02 8.33 7.00
C MET A 170 2.33 8.16 8.34
N SER A 171 2.87 8.80 9.37
CA SER A 171 2.26 8.79 10.69
C SER A 171 0.92 9.54 10.66
N ALA A 172 -0.17 8.85 11.00
CA ALA A 172 -1.49 9.47 11.09
C ALA A 172 -1.58 10.39 12.32
N LYS A 173 -0.95 10.02 13.44
CA LYS A 173 -0.86 10.75 14.71
C LYS A 173 0.42 10.33 15.44
N HIS A 174 0.95 11.18 16.32
CA HIS A 174 2.11 10.82 17.14
C HIS A 174 1.88 9.49 17.90
N GLY A 175 2.81 8.54 17.74
CA GLY A 175 2.72 7.22 18.36
C GLY A 175 1.74 6.23 17.70
N ALA A 176 1.01 6.63 16.66
CA ALA A 176 0.13 5.72 15.93
C ALA A 176 0.94 4.75 15.05
N PRO A 177 0.49 3.49 14.89
CA PRO A 177 1.12 2.54 13.97
C PRO A 177 1.03 3.06 12.52
N LEU A 178 2.11 2.84 11.74
CA LEU A 178 2.16 3.19 10.32
C LEU A 178 1.29 2.28 9.46
N ALA A 179 1.08 1.04 9.89
CA ALA A 179 0.21 0.09 9.23
C ALA A 179 -0.29 -0.98 10.22
N THR A 180 -1.47 -1.54 9.95
CA THR A 180 -2.11 -2.57 10.78
C THR A 180 -2.35 -3.83 9.96
N TRP A 181 -1.90 -4.97 10.48
CA TRP A 181 -2.22 -6.29 9.93
C TRP A 181 -3.42 -6.89 10.66
N LEU A 182 -4.43 -7.31 9.90
CA LEU A 182 -5.55 -8.12 10.37
C LEU A 182 -5.47 -9.48 9.71
N MET A 183 -5.49 -10.54 10.52
CA MET A 183 -5.16 -11.89 10.07
C MET A 183 -6.22 -12.86 10.59
N LYS A 184 -6.92 -13.52 9.68
CA LYS A 184 -7.74 -14.70 9.99
C LYS A 184 -6.94 -15.91 9.56
N ASP A 185 -6.16 -16.42 10.50
CA ASP A 185 -5.30 -17.58 10.31
C ASP A 185 -5.14 -18.31 11.63
N LYS A 186 -5.50 -19.59 11.65
CA LYS A 186 -5.46 -20.46 12.84
C LYS A 186 -4.04 -20.64 13.37
N ALA A 187 -3.01 -20.42 12.55
CA ALA A 187 -1.61 -20.48 12.98
C ALA A 187 -1.29 -19.50 14.12
N TYR A 188 -1.97 -18.34 14.19
CA TYR A 188 -1.75 -17.35 15.25
C TYR A 188 -2.50 -17.66 16.55
N ALA A 189 -3.36 -18.69 16.59
CA ALA A 189 -4.10 -19.06 17.79
C ALA A 189 -3.24 -19.79 18.83
N ALA A 190 -2.07 -20.31 18.44
CA ALA A 190 -1.11 -20.89 19.37
C ALA A 190 -0.29 -19.77 20.05
N ALA A 191 -0.44 -19.64 21.36
CA ALA A 191 0.25 -18.63 22.16
C ALA A 191 1.77 -18.62 21.91
N SER A 192 2.33 -17.43 21.65
CA SER A 192 3.76 -17.19 21.75
C SER A 192 4.25 -17.62 23.15
N PRO A 193 5.23 -18.51 23.29
CA PRO A 193 5.87 -18.70 24.58
C PRO A 193 6.59 -17.40 24.96
N LYS A 194 6.37 -16.94 26.19
CA LYS A 194 7.12 -15.85 26.83
C LYS A 194 8.61 -16.17 26.86
#